data_AF-A0A2L0D3C5-F1
#
_entry.id   AF-A0A2L0D3C5-F1
#
_cell.length_a   1.000
_cell.length_b   1.000
_cell.length_c   1.000
_cell.angle_alpha   90.00
_cell.angle_beta   90.00
_cell.angle_gamma   90.00
#
_symmetry.space_group_name_H-M   'P 1'
#
loop_
_entity.id
_entity.type
_entity.pdbx_description
1 polymer ?
#
loop_
_entity_poly.entity_id
_entity_poly.type
_entity_poly.pdbx_seq_one_letter_code
_entity_poly.pdbx_strand_id
1 'polypeptide(L)'
;MKKYLVICIALYTCLLAACQTKKSEEPVNPERLETAQLEKAQAVEIGVTYKLGDDFNDLNAFYVKLIDDKHYVYMIDISHDSEKEIEERSEDGYAFYPYIYFTEGEYAKEGEYYQLKPVQTQKVEFKDPNHVKNKIIASKRLYEGSEGSRTLNIIQKDGIYEENSQERDFVLYKTNRKLPNSMDEFLDQYEYQPEELD
;
A
#
# COMPACT_ATOMS: atom_id res chain seq x y z
N MET A 1 13.33 66.32 0.98
CA MET A 1 13.91 65.03 0.51
C MET A 1 14.53 64.21 1.66
N LYS A 2 13.79 63.93 2.75
CA LYS A 2 14.30 63.06 3.85
C LYS A 2 13.28 62.05 4.40
N LYS A 3 12.00 62.10 3.98
CA LYS A 3 10.95 61.19 4.47
C LYS A 3 10.78 59.91 3.62
N TYR A 4 11.23 59.92 2.36
CA TYR A 4 11.14 58.75 1.47
C TYR A 4 12.33 57.78 1.60
N LEU A 5 13.49 58.24 2.11
CA LEU A 5 14.67 57.39 2.25
C LEU A 5 14.55 56.39 3.41
N VAL A 6 13.84 56.76 4.48
CA VAL A 6 13.66 55.91 5.67
C VAL A 6 12.66 54.77 5.41
N ILE A 7 11.68 54.99 4.53
CA ILE A 7 10.68 53.97 4.17
C ILE A 7 11.30 52.89 3.27
N CYS A 8 12.22 53.26 2.37
CA CYS A 8 12.89 52.28 1.51
C CYS A 8 13.84 51.34 2.27
N ILE A 9 14.49 51.82 3.35
CA ILE A 9 15.40 50.97 4.14
C ILE A 9 14.61 50.01 5.05
N ALA A 10 13.45 50.43 5.58
CA ALA A 10 12.59 49.56 6.39
C ALA A 10 11.89 48.45 5.57
N LEU A 11 11.58 48.71 4.29
CA LEU A 11 11.03 47.67 3.40
C LEU A 11 12.10 46.65 2.96
N TYR A 12 13.37 47.05 2.88
CA TYR A 12 14.45 46.13 2.51
C TYR A 12 14.82 45.16 3.63
N THR A 13 14.69 45.57 4.90
CA THR A 13 14.93 44.67 6.04
C THR A 13 13.79 43.67 6.25
N CYS A 14 12.54 44.02 5.92
CA CYS A 14 11.43 43.05 5.95
C CYS A 14 11.50 42.02 4.81
N LEU A 15 12.07 42.36 3.65
CA LEU A 15 12.25 41.42 2.54
C LEU A 15 13.41 40.43 2.75
N LEU A 16 14.42 40.78 3.55
CA LEU A 16 15.52 39.87 3.88
C LEU A 16 15.20 38.93 5.06
N ALA A 17 14.23 39.26 5.91
CA ALA A 17 13.76 38.40 7.00
C ALA A 17 12.68 37.38 6.59
N ALA A 18 12.09 37.50 5.39
CA ALA A 18 11.18 36.50 4.83
C ALA A 18 11.90 35.36 4.07
N CYS A 19 13.21 35.48 3.88
CA CYS A 19 14.07 34.46 3.27
C CYS A 19 14.89 33.72 4.32
N GLN A 20 14.24 33.20 5.37
CA GLN A 20 14.82 32.10 6.13
C GLN A 20 13.77 31.02 6.37
N THR A 21 14.13 29.82 5.90
CA THR A 21 13.53 28.53 6.19
C THR A 21 12.09 28.31 5.72
N LYS A 22 11.88 28.33 4.40
CA LYS A 22 11.28 27.11 3.83
C LYS A 22 12.35 26.04 3.94
N LYS A 23 12.29 25.27 5.04
CA LYS A 23 12.86 23.92 5.05
C LYS A 23 12.33 23.30 3.76
N SER A 24 13.23 23.04 2.82
CA SER A 24 12.98 22.03 1.81
C SER A 24 12.69 20.79 2.64
N GLU A 25 11.41 20.45 2.80
CA GLU A 25 11.07 19.08 3.10
C GLU A 25 11.70 18.31 1.95
N GLU A 26 12.84 17.67 2.25
CA GLU A 26 13.32 16.58 1.43
C GLU A 26 12.09 15.72 1.12
N PRO A 27 11.89 15.29 -0.14
CA PRO A 27 10.81 14.38 -0.45
C PRO A 27 10.91 13.25 0.54
N VAL A 28 9.91 13.14 1.42
CA VAL A 28 9.85 12.09 2.41
C VAL A 28 9.80 10.81 1.59
N ASN A 29 10.95 10.16 1.49
CA ASN A 29 11.05 8.88 0.83
C ASN A 29 10.09 7.95 1.59
N PRO A 30 9.03 7.44 0.95
CA PRO A 30 8.08 6.55 1.61
C PRO A 30 8.78 5.35 2.27
N GLU A 31 9.93 4.95 1.72
CA GLU A 31 10.81 3.88 2.22
C GLU A 31 11.30 4.09 3.66
N ARG A 32 11.38 5.33 4.16
CA ARG A 32 11.94 5.62 5.50
C ARG A 32 10.90 5.63 6.62
N LEU A 33 9.61 5.50 6.29
CA LEU A 33 8.50 5.52 7.27
C LEU A 33 8.03 4.13 7.69
N GLU A 34 8.30 3.08 6.91
CA GLU A 34 7.99 1.70 7.29
C GLU A 34 9.06 1.05 8.19
N THR A 35 10.27 1.64 8.27
CA THR A 35 11.40 1.10 9.07
C THR A 35 11.30 1.35 10.58
N ALA A 36 10.24 2.01 11.06
CA ALA A 36 9.97 2.16 12.48
C ALA A 36 9.27 0.90 13.02
N GLN A 37 10.06 -0.02 13.57
CA GLN A 37 9.67 -1.20 14.38
C GLN A 37 8.15 -1.48 14.39
N LEU A 38 7.67 -2.22 13.39
CA LEU A 38 6.25 -2.56 13.31
C LEU A 38 5.84 -3.39 14.55
N GLU A 39 4.76 -2.99 15.22
CA GLU A 39 4.27 -3.64 16.44
C GLU A 39 3.52 -4.93 16.09
N LYS A 40 3.96 -6.08 16.62
CA LYS A 40 3.22 -7.34 16.47
C LYS A 40 1.81 -7.20 17.05
N ALA A 41 0.81 -7.55 16.26
CA ALA A 41 -0.58 -7.49 16.69
C ALA A 41 -0.87 -8.56 17.75
N GLN A 42 -1.40 -8.13 18.90
CA GLN A 42 -1.99 -9.05 19.90
C GLN A 42 -3.47 -9.35 19.59
N ALA A 43 -4.12 -8.43 18.89
CA ALA A 43 -5.52 -8.49 18.49
C ALA A 43 -5.69 -7.76 17.17
N VAL A 44 -6.67 -8.19 16.36
CA VAL A 44 -7.09 -7.47 15.16
C VAL A 44 -8.14 -6.43 15.54
N GLU A 45 -7.90 -5.20 15.15
CA GLU A 45 -8.71 -4.03 15.46
C GLU A 45 -9.31 -3.45 14.16
N ILE A 46 -10.57 -3.01 14.24
CA ILE A 46 -11.25 -2.34 13.12
C ILE A 46 -10.54 -1.01 12.82
N GLY A 47 -10.34 -0.72 11.53
CA GLY A 47 -9.69 0.49 11.03
C GLY A 47 -8.16 0.46 11.07
N VAL A 48 -7.54 -0.57 11.66
CA VAL A 48 -6.09 -0.72 11.71
C VAL A 48 -5.60 -1.54 10.51
N THR A 49 -4.53 -1.08 9.87
CA THR A 49 -3.87 -1.81 8.79
C THR A 49 -2.75 -2.67 9.35
N TYR A 50 -2.70 -3.92 8.89
CA TYR A 50 -1.68 -4.88 9.25
C TYR A 50 -0.92 -5.36 8.01
N LYS A 51 0.40 -5.49 8.11
CA LYS A 51 1.25 -6.22 7.14
C LYS A 51 1.34 -7.68 7.57
N LEU A 52 1.16 -8.62 6.64
CA LEU A 52 1.41 -10.05 6.82
C LEU A 52 2.87 -10.37 6.47
N GLY A 53 3.49 -11.23 7.28
CA GLY A 53 4.77 -11.87 6.99
C GLY A 53 5.93 -11.39 7.86
N ASP A 54 7.02 -12.15 7.84
CA ASP A 54 8.16 -11.99 8.75
C ASP A 54 9.35 -11.22 8.14
N ASP A 55 9.34 -10.97 6.82
CA ASP A 55 10.37 -10.17 6.16
C ASP A 55 9.94 -8.70 6.06
N PHE A 56 10.51 -7.90 6.96
CA PHE A 56 10.23 -6.47 7.05
C PHE A 56 10.83 -5.67 5.90
N ASN A 57 11.84 -6.20 5.22
CA ASN A 57 12.49 -5.53 4.10
C ASN A 57 11.82 -5.85 2.75
N ASP A 58 10.92 -6.84 2.71
CA ASP A 58 10.16 -7.12 1.51
C ASP A 58 9.13 -6.01 1.29
N LEU A 59 9.41 -5.17 0.29
CA LEU A 59 8.51 -4.13 -0.19
C LEU A 59 7.31 -4.75 -0.92
N ASN A 60 7.47 -5.98 -1.43
CA ASN A 60 6.37 -6.77 -1.94
C ASN A 60 5.61 -7.37 -0.75
N ALA A 61 4.46 -6.80 -0.45
CA ALA A 61 3.84 -7.00 0.85
C ALA A 61 2.35 -7.25 0.76
N PHE A 62 1.88 -8.02 1.74
CA PHE A 62 0.49 -8.37 1.94
C PHE A 62 -0.05 -7.52 3.08
N TYR A 63 -1.17 -6.84 2.85
CA TYR A 63 -1.77 -5.97 3.85
C TYR A 63 -3.24 -6.31 4.03
N VAL A 64 -3.75 -6.20 5.26
CA VAL A 64 -5.16 -6.44 5.59
C VAL A 64 -5.67 -5.39 6.56
N LYS A 65 -6.96 -5.03 6.44
CA LYS A 65 -7.66 -4.12 7.33
C LYS A 65 -9.13 -4.53 7.44
N LEU A 66 -9.65 -4.66 8.65
CA LEU A 66 -11.08 -4.75 8.89
C LEU A 66 -11.67 -3.33 8.81
N ILE A 67 -12.66 -3.10 7.97
CA ILE A 67 -13.23 -1.77 7.72
C ILE A 67 -14.28 -1.43 8.77
N ASP A 68 -15.18 -2.38 9.02
CA ASP A 68 -16.24 -2.31 10.02
C ASP A 68 -16.44 -3.71 10.63
N ASP A 69 -17.61 -3.99 11.20
CA ASP A 69 -17.94 -5.25 11.86
C ASP A 69 -18.18 -6.44 10.91
N LYS A 70 -18.23 -6.19 9.59
CA LYS A 70 -18.54 -7.20 8.57
C LYS A 70 -17.59 -7.18 7.38
N HIS A 71 -17.05 -6.03 7.01
CA HIS A 71 -16.29 -5.85 5.78
C HIS A 71 -14.79 -5.75 6.06
N TYR A 72 -14.01 -6.26 5.13
CA TYR A 72 -12.56 -6.14 5.16
C TYR A 72 -12.01 -5.85 3.77
N VAL A 73 -10.78 -5.37 3.76
CA VAL A 73 -9.97 -5.24 2.55
C VAL A 73 -8.63 -5.90 2.76
N TYR A 74 -8.04 -6.42 1.68
CA TYR A 74 -6.62 -6.75 1.67
C TYR A 74 -5.99 -6.34 0.35
N MET A 75 -4.67 -6.20 0.37
CA MET A 75 -3.87 -5.82 -0.78
C MET A 75 -2.63 -6.68 -0.87
N ILE A 76 -2.32 -7.16 -2.07
CA ILE A 76 -1.06 -7.79 -2.42
C ILE A 76 -0.36 -6.82 -3.35
N ASP A 77 0.70 -6.19 -2.87
CA ASP A 77 1.47 -5.22 -3.64
C ASP A 77 2.77 -5.87 -4.11
N ILE A 78 2.85 -6.24 -5.39
CA ILE A 78 4.07 -6.75 -6.04
C ILE A 78 4.54 -5.71 -7.08
N SER A 79 4.46 -4.43 -6.74
CA SER A 79 4.81 -3.34 -7.66
C SER A 79 6.22 -2.78 -7.45
N HIS A 80 6.96 -3.27 -6.45
CA HIS A 80 8.23 -2.67 -6.03
C HIS A 80 9.47 -3.34 -6.64
N ASP A 81 9.28 -4.32 -7.52
CA ASP A 81 10.39 -4.95 -8.24
C ASP A 81 11.12 -3.91 -9.11
N SER A 82 12.45 -3.92 -9.05
CA SER A 82 13.32 -3.15 -9.94
C SER A 82 13.29 -3.68 -11.37
N GLU A 83 13.75 -2.88 -12.33
CA GLU A 83 13.88 -3.32 -13.74
C GLU A 83 14.66 -4.63 -13.86
N LYS A 84 15.73 -4.77 -13.09
CA LYS A 84 16.55 -5.98 -13.05
C LYS A 84 15.78 -7.20 -12.52
N GLU A 85 15.01 -7.04 -11.43
CA GLU A 85 14.22 -8.14 -10.87
C GLU A 85 13.08 -8.56 -11.82
N ILE A 86 12.50 -7.60 -12.54
CA ILE A 86 11.51 -7.86 -13.59
C ILE A 86 12.12 -8.65 -14.75
N GLU A 87 13.31 -8.24 -15.21
CA GLU A 87 14.06 -8.96 -16.24
C GLU A 87 14.35 -10.39 -15.80
N GLU A 88 14.93 -10.58 -14.61
CA GLU A 88 15.25 -11.90 -14.05
C GLU A 88 14.01 -12.80 -13.93
N ARG A 89 12.86 -12.26 -13.51
CA ARG A 89 11.59 -13.00 -13.43
C ARG A 89 10.97 -13.31 -14.80
N SER A 90 11.29 -12.52 -15.82
CA SER A 90 10.80 -12.70 -17.18
C SER A 90 11.63 -13.74 -17.97
N GLU A 91 12.82 -14.12 -17.48
CA GLU A 91 13.70 -15.10 -18.14
C GLU A 91 13.07 -16.51 -18.24
N ASP A 92 12.09 -16.82 -17.37
CA ASP A 92 11.35 -18.09 -17.38
C ASP A 92 10.33 -18.23 -18.54
N GLY A 93 10.37 -17.30 -19.52
CA GLY A 93 9.62 -17.39 -20.77
C GLY A 93 8.21 -16.78 -20.74
N TYR A 94 7.85 -16.11 -19.63
CA TYR A 94 6.63 -15.34 -19.50
C TYR A 94 6.98 -13.92 -19.08
N ALA A 95 6.45 -12.92 -19.78
CA ALA A 95 6.67 -11.53 -19.38
C ALA A 95 6.11 -11.30 -17.98
N PHE A 96 6.95 -10.79 -17.09
CA PHE A 96 6.54 -10.37 -15.77
C PHE A 96 6.27 -8.86 -15.77
N TYR A 97 5.11 -8.47 -15.24
CA TYR A 97 4.73 -7.07 -15.09
C TYR A 97 4.45 -6.79 -13.62
N PRO A 98 4.94 -5.68 -13.04
CA PRO A 98 4.59 -5.27 -11.69
C PRO A 98 3.07 -5.17 -11.52
N TYR A 99 2.54 -5.60 -10.38
CA TYR A 99 1.09 -5.61 -10.18
C TYR A 99 0.68 -5.40 -8.73
N ILE A 100 -0.58 -5.00 -8.56
CA ILE A 100 -1.25 -4.96 -7.26
C ILE A 100 -2.59 -5.70 -7.39
N TYR A 101 -2.87 -6.60 -6.46
CA TYR A 101 -4.23 -7.07 -6.21
C TYR A 101 -4.82 -6.31 -5.03
N PHE A 102 -6.03 -5.79 -5.20
CA PHE A 102 -6.84 -5.22 -4.13
C PHE A 102 -8.14 -5.99 -4.04
N THR A 103 -8.50 -6.41 -2.84
CA THR A 103 -9.65 -7.28 -2.60
C THR A 103 -10.55 -6.66 -1.56
N GLU A 104 -11.85 -6.63 -1.87
CA GLU A 104 -12.91 -6.39 -0.92
C GLU A 104 -13.57 -7.71 -0.54
N GLY A 105 -13.98 -7.84 0.71
CA GLY A 105 -14.72 -9.02 1.12
C GLY A 105 -15.49 -8.82 2.40
N GLU A 106 -16.13 -9.91 2.81
CA GLU A 106 -16.83 -10.02 4.08
C GLU A 106 -16.08 -10.95 5.03
N TYR A 107 -16.15 -10.68 6.31
CA TYR A 107 -15.61 -11.56 7.33
C TYR A 107 -16.65 -11.90 8.39
N ALA A 108 -16.48 -13.07 9.00
CA ALA A 108 -17.23 -13.48 10.19
C ALA A 108 -16.24 -13.73 11.33
N LYS A 109 -16.64 -13.38 12.55
CA LYS A 109 -15.88 -13.67 13.78
C LYS A 109 -16.60 -14.73 14.61
N GLU A 110 -15.91 -15.81 14.92
CA GLU A 110 -16.37 -16.90 15.78
C GLU A 110 -15.36 -17.13 16.91
N GLY A 111 -15.62 -16.56 18.08
CA GLY A 111 -14.66 -16.57 19.19
C GLY A 111 -13.37 -15.83 18.82
N GLU A 112 -12.24 -16.53 18.86
CA GLU A 112 -10.92 -16.00 18.49
C GLU A 112 -10.61 -16.12 16.98
N TYR A 113 -11.55 -16.67 16.19
CA TYR A 113 -11.35 -16.95 14.77
C TYR A 113 -12.05 -15.91 13.90
N TYR A 114 -11.35 -15.37 12.90
CA TYR A 114 -11.96 -14.61 11.82
C TYR A 114 -11.81 -15.38 10.51
N GLN A 115 -12.93 -15.57 9.81
CA GLN A 115 -12.96 -16.17 8.49
C GLN A 115 -13.18 -15.08 7.45
N LEU A 116 -12.18 -14.82 6.61
CA LEU A 116 -12.21 -13.76 5.60
C LEU A 116 -12.57 -14.36 4.24
N LYS A 117 -13.67 -13.88 3.64
CA LYS A 117 -14.20 -14.36 2.36
C LYS A 117 -14.15 -13.25 1.31
N PRO A 118 -13.32 -13.40 0.26
CA PRO A 118 -13.28 -12.47 -0.86
C PRO A 118 -14.66 -12.36 -1.54
N VAL A 119 -15.07 -11.12 -1.84
CA VAL A 119 -16.26 -10.84 -2.66
C VAL A 119 -15.83 -10.44 -4.08
N GLN A 120 -14.83 -9.57 -4.19
CA GLN A 120 -14.28 -9.16 -5.48
C GLN A 120 -12.84 -8.70 -5.34
N THR A 121 -12.06 -8.90 -6.41
CA THR A 121 -10.64 -8.57 -6.47
C THR A 121 -10.29 -7.88 -7.76
N GLN A 122 -9.64 -6.73 -7.66
CA GLN A 122 -9.10 -5.99 -8.78
C GLN A 122 -7.60 -6.21 -8.84
N LYS A 123 -7.15 -6.78 -9.95
CA LYS A 123 -5.75 -6.70 -10.35
C LYS A 123 -5.53 -5.43 -11.14
N VAL A 124 -4.48 -4.69 -10.84
CA VAL A 124 -3.91 -3.67 -11.73
C VAL A 124 -2.46 -4.05 -12.05
N GLU A 125 -2.07 -3.82 -13.29
CA GLU A 125 -0.74 -4.14 -13.80
C GLU A 125 -0.10 -2.86 -14.36
N PHE A 126 1.18 -2.72 -14.11
CA PHE A 126 2.02 -1.62 -14.58
C PHE A 126 2.95 -2.16 -15.66
N LYS A 127 3.26 -1.34 -16.66
CA LYS A 127 4.21 -1.73 -17.70
C LYS A 127 5.63 -1.93 -17.16
N ASP A 128 6.05 -1.03 -16.29
CA ASP A 128 7.42 -0.95 -15.77
C ASP A 128 7.46 -0.17 -14.43
N PRO A 129 8.61 -0.11 -13.73
CA PRO A 129 8.73 0.63 -12.47
C PRO A 129 8.45 2.13 -12.59
N ASN A 130 8.67 2.75 -13.76
CA ASN A 130 8.33 4.16 -13.96
C ASN A 130 6.82 4.37 -13.95
N HIS A 131 6.06 3.44 -14.52
CA HIS A 131 4.59 3.45 -14.47
C HIS A 131 4.09 3.30 -13.03
N VAL A 132 4.71 2.44 -12.21
CA VAL A 132 4.40 2.33 -10.77
C VAL A 132 4.61 3.68 -10.08
N LYS A 133 5.79 4.29 -10.26
CA LYS A 133 6.13 5.59 -9.67
C LYS A 133 5.16 6.70 -10.07
N ASN A 134 4.70 6.69 -11.31
CA ASN A 134 3.77 7.67 -11.84
C ASN A 134 2.29 7.30 -11.59
N LYS A 135 2.02 6.15 -10.96
CA LYS A 135 0.68 5.61 -10.73
C LYS A 135 -0.15 5.45 -12.01
N ILE A 136 0.49 5.03 -13.09
CA ILE A 136 -0.15 4.78 -14.39
C ILE A 136 -0.32 3.28 -14.54
N ILE A 137 -1.56 2.81 -14.61
CA ILE A 137 -1.87 1.39 -14.80
C ILE A 137 -2.08 1.10 -16.29
N ALA A 138 -1.46 0.03 -16.78
CA ALA A 138 -1.53 -0.42 -18.17
C ALA A 138 -2.67 -1.42 -18.40
N SER A 139 -2.96 -2.24 -17.39
CA SER A 139 -4.04 -3.23 -17.44
C SER A 139 -4.77 -3.27 -16.09
N LYS A 140 -6.06 -3.59 -16.14
CA LYS A 140 -6.86 -3.87 -14.95
C LYS A 140 -7.85 -5.00 -15.23
N ARG A 141 -7.99 -5.93 -14.28
CA ARG A 141 -8.91 -7.06 -14.38
C ARG A 141 -9.65 -7.28 -13.07
N LEU A 142 -10.97 -7.37 -13.15
CA LEU A 142 -11.84 -7.71 -12.04
C LEU A 142 -12.06 -9.23 -12.00
N TYR A 143 -11.99 -9.78 -10.80
CA TYR A 143 -12.31 -11.16 -10.48
C TYR A 143 -13.42 -11.17 -9.42
N GLU A 144 -14.37 -12.07 -9.56
CA GLU A 144 -15.48 -12.22 -8.61
C GLU A 144 -15.24 -13.40 -7.67
N GLY A 145 -15.73 -13.26 -6.43
CA GLY A 145 -15.59 -14.25 -5.37
C GLY A 145 -14.12 -14.54 -5.04
N SER A 146 -13.80 -15.83 -4.88
CA SER A 146 -12.44 -16.27 -4.54
C SER A 146 -11.50 -16.38 -5.74
N GLU A 147 -11.96 -16.10 -6.96
CA GLU A 147 -11.09 -16.15 -8.14
C GLU A 147 -10.03 -15.04 -8.04
N GLY A 148 -8.76 -15.36 -8.32
CA GLY A 148 -7.65 -14.43 -8.18
C GLY A 148 -7.38 -13.95 -6.74
N SER A 149 -7.97 -14.60 -5.73
CA SER A 149 -7.96 -14.13 -4.35
C SER A 149 -7.46 -15.19 -3.36
N ARG A 150 -6.93 -14.75 -2.22
CA ARG A 150 -6.57 -15.62 -1.10
C ARG A 150 -7.71 -15.66 -0.09
N THR A 151 -8.05 -16.86 0.39
CA THR A 151 -8.92 -17.03 1.55
C THR A 151 -8.05 -17.09 2.79
N LEU A 152 -8.32 -16.21 3.76
CA LEU A 152 -7.50 -16.06 4.96
C LEU A 152 -8.32 -16.45 6.21
N ASN A 153 -7.69 -17.16 7.14
CA ASN A 153 -8.19 -17.28 8.49
C ASN A 153 -7.25 -16.55 9.43
N ILE A 154 -7.82 -15.88 10.42
CA ILE A 154 -7.07 -15.14 11.43
C ILE A 154 -7.44 -15.73 12.78
N ILE A 155 -6.46 -16.17 13.56
CA ILE A 155 -6.67 -16.66 14.92
C ILE A 155 -6.05 -15.65 15.90
N GLN A 156 -6.82 -15.18 16.87
CA GLN A 156 -6.40 -14.15 17.81
C GLN A 156 -5.57 -14.72 19.00
N LYS A 157 -5.04 -15.94 18.88
CA LYS A 157 -4.22 -16.58 19.92
C LYS A 157 -2.74 -16.33 19.64
N ASP A 158 -2.07 -15.59 20.53
CA ASP A 158 -0.64 -15.25 20.46
C ASP A 158 -0.20 -14.50 19.18
N GLY A 159 -1.15 -13.92 18.44
CA GLY A 159 -0.91 -13.19 17.18
C GLY A 159 -0.33 -14.08 16.08
N ILE A 160 -0.75 -15.35 16.02
CA ILE A 160 -0.41 -16.32 14.97
C ILE A 160 -1.63 -16.52 14.07
N TYR A 161 -1.44 -16.50 12.76
CA TYR A 161 -2.51 -16.46 11.76
C TYR A 161 -2.27 -17.50 10.67
N GLU A 162 -3.32 -18.07 10.07
CA GLU A 162 -3.22 -19.27 9.22
C GLU A 162 -3.80 -19.04 7.82
N GLU A 163 -3.04 -19.38 6.77
CA GLU A 163 -3.57 -19.43 5.40
C GLU A 163 -4.26 -20.77 5.15
N ASN A 164 -5.61 -20.74 5.01
CA ASN A 164 -6.49 -21.92 4.87
C ASN A 164 -6.01 -22.99 3.88
N SER A 165 -5.34 -22.59 2.80
CA SER A 165 -4.94 -23.50 1.73
C SER A 165 -3.53 -24.09 1.89
N GLN A 166 -2.72 -23.60 2.84
CA GLN A 166 -1.30 -23.93 2.87
C GLN A 166 -0.72 -24.27 4.25
N GLU A 167 -1.52 -24.28 5.31
CA GLU A 167 -1.06 -24.53 6.70
C GLU A 167 0.18 -23.69 7.06
N ARG A 168 0.26 -22.46 6.51
CA ARG A 168 1.35 -21.53 6.77
C ARG A 168 0.92 -20.56 7.85
N ASP A 169 1.64 -20.62 8.96
CA ASP A 169 1.58 -19.62 10.01
C ASP A 169 2.23 -18.32 9.54
N PHE A 170 1.59 -17.19 9.81
CA PHE A 170 2.14 -15.86 9.62
C PHE A 170 1.85 -14.99 10.84
N VAL A 171 2.58 -13.86 10.95
CA VAL A 171 2.37 -12.82 11.95
C VAL A 171 1.80 -11.57 11.29
N LEU A 172 0.89 -10.88 11.99
CA LEU A 172 0.40 -9.55 11.63
C LEU A 172 1.18 -8.48 12.39
N TYR A 173 1.64 -7.47 11.66
CA TYR A 173 2.31 -6.31 12.21
C TYR A 173 1.52 -5.04 11.89
N LYS A 174 1.24 -4.22 12.90
CA LYS A 174 0.58 -2.93 12.70
C LYS A 174 1.47 -2.04 11.83
N THR A 175 0.87 -1.41 10.82
CA THR A 175 1.56 -0.46 9.94
C THR A 175 0.78 0.86 9.84
N ASN A 176 1.50 1.94 9.58
CA ASN A 176 0.93 3.25 9.26
C ASN A 176 0.51 3.38 7.79
N ARG A 177 0.73 2.34 6.97
CA ARG A 177 0.27 2.31 5.58
C ARG A 177 -1.24 2.50 5.53
N LYS A 178 -1.67 3.47 4.72
CA LYS A 178 -3.10 3.73 4.51
C LYS A 178 -3.61 2.83 3.40
N LEU A 179 -4.38 1.81 3.75
CA LEU A 179 -5.14 1.04 2.76
C LEU A 179 -6.41 1.81 2.38
N PRO A 180 -6.82 1.76 1.10
CA PRO A 180 -8.16 2.16 0.67
C PRO A 180 -9.23 1.42 1.47
N ASN A 181 -10.41 2.01 1.65
CA ASN A 181 -11.55 1.32 2.25
C ASN A 181 -12.43 0.64 1.20
N SER A 182 -12.28 1.01 -0.07
CA SER A 182 -13.05 0.43 -1.17
C SER A 182 -12.25 0.31 -2.47
N MET A 183 -12.83 -0.42 -3.41
CA MET A 183 -12.34 -0.60 -4.77
C MET A 183 -12.26 0.71 -5.54
N ASP A 184 -13.28 1.56 -5.38
CA ASP A 184 -13.31 2.88 -5.99
C ASP A 184 -12.18 3.75 -5.43
N GLU A 185 -12.00 3.79 -4.10
CA GLU A 185 -10.88 4.51 -3.48
C GLU A 185 -9.51 3.93 -3.90
N PHE A 186 -9.44 2.63 -4.18
CA PHE A 186 -8.24 2.00 -4.70
C PHE A 186 -7.93 2.46 -6.13
N LEU A 187 -8.90 2.37 -7.04
CA LEU A 187 -8.73 2.72 -8.44
C LEU A 187 -8.53 4.23 -8.67
N ASP A 188 -9.16 5.08 -7.85
CA ASP A 188 -9.03 6.55 -7.92
C ASP A 188 -7.60 7.06 -7.68
N GLN A 189 -6.70 6.20 -7.21
CA GLN A 189 -5.29 6.53 -7.04
C GLN A 189 -4.47 6.45 -8.32
N TYR A 190 -5.02 5.89 -9.40
CA TYR A 190 -4.28 5.57 -10.60
C TYR A 190 -4.88 6.21 -11.86
N GLU A 191 -4.01 6.61 -12.77
CA GLU A 191 -4.41 6.95 -14.13
C GLU A 191 -4.42 5.68 -14.99
N TYR A 192 -5.51 5.45 -15.73
CA TYR A 192 -5.60 4.30 -16.63
C TYR A 192 -5.19 4.68 -18.05
N GLN A 193 -4.03 4.19 -18.48
CA GLN A 193 -3.53 4.32 -19.85
C GLN A 193 -3.34 2.91 -20.42
N PRO A 194 -4.34 2.35 -21.11
CA PRO A 194 -4.29 0.97 -21.55
C PRO A 194 -3.15 0.74 -22.55
N GLU A 195 -2.34 -0.27 -22.28
CA GLU A 195 -1.30 -0.75 -23.19
C GLU A 195 -1.41 -2.27 -23.34
N GLU A 196 -1.00 -2.79 -24.50
CA GLU A 196 -0.83 -4.23 -24.67
C GLU A 196 0.39 -4.67 -23.85
N LEU A 197 0.17 -5.64 -22.97
CA LEU A 197 1.19 -6.34 -22.21
C LEU A 197 1.39 -7.71 -22.88
N ASP A 198 2.65 -8.11 -23.07
CA ASP A 198 3.06 -9.29 -23.85
C ASP A 198 2.82 -10.64 -23.13
#